data_AF-A0AB73NHX6-F1
#
_entry.id   AF-A0AB73NHX6-F1
#
_cell.length_a   1.000
_cell.length_b   1.000
_cell.length_c   1.000
_cell.angle_alpha   90.00
_cell.angle_beta   90.00
_cell.angle_gamma   90.00
#
_symmetry.space_group_name_H-M   'P 1'
#
loop_
_entity.id
_entity.type
_entity.pdbx_description
1 polymer ?
#
loop_
_entity_poly.entity_id
_entity_poly.type
_entity_poly.pdbx_seq_one_letter_code
_entity_poly.pdbx_strand_id
1 'polypeptide(L)'
;MSGTRIASSEAVAQTAITNISKVTIPNGKNTSLSKSTVPSMKAGVELSNQILSDLKQLVVCVQKQADKFPELAKVMAERDREQKFEFGGK
;
A
#
# COMPACT_ATOMS: atom_id res chain seq x y z
N MET A 1 -25.81 -15.35 21.47
CA MET A 1 -25.39 -14.18 20.68
C MET A 1 -23.89 -14.31 20.44
N SER A 2 -23.47 -14.70 19.22
CA SER A 2 -22.06 -14.67 18.85
C SER A 2 -21.64 -13.21 18.72
N GLY A 3 -21.11 -12.65 19.81
CA GLY A 3 -20.42 -11.38 19.73
C GLY A 3 -19.30 -11.53 18.72
N THR A 4 -19.37 -10.77 17.63
CA THR A 4 -18.26 -10.61 16.69
C THR A 4 -17.04 -10.28 17.56
N ARG A 5 -16.11 -11.22 17.70
CA ARG A 5 -14.87 -10.95 18.43
C ARG A 5 -14.21 -9.81 17.66
N ILE A 6 -14.30 -8.59 18.20
CA ILE A 6 -13.46 -7.49 17.76
C ILE A 6 -12.06 -7.88 18.25
N ALA A 7 -11.38 -8.68 17.45
CA ALA A 7 -10.03 -9.15 17.69
C ALA A 7 -9.27 -8.80 16.42
N SER A 8 -8.22 -7.99 16.57
CA SER A 8 -7.35 -7.68 15.44
C SER A 8 -6.70 -8.96 14.90
N SER A 9 -6.53 -9.04 13.58
CA SER A 9 -5.92 -10.19 12.90
C SER A 9 -4.91 -9.71 11.88
N GLU A 10 -3.65 -10.06 12.12
CA GLU A 10 -2.54 -9.83 11.19
C GLU A 10 -2.84 -10.43 9.81
N ALA A 11 -3.42 -11.64 9.75
CA ALA A 11 -3.77 -12.31 8.49
C ALA A 11 -4.84 -11.56 7.69
N VAL A 12 -5.84 -10.98 8.37
CA VAL A 12 -6.89 -10.18 7.72
C VAL A 12 -6.31 -8.86 7.20
N ALA A 13 -5.45 -8.20 7.98
CA ALA A 13 -4.74 -7.00 7.56
C ALA A 13 -3.82 -7.27 6.36
N GLN A 14 -3.07 -8.38 6.39
CA GLN A 14 -2.20 -8.80 5.30
C GLN A 14 -2.99 -9.07 4.01
N THR A 15 -4.13 -9.74 4.13
CA THR A 15 -5.03 -10.02 3.00
C THR A 15 -5.58 -8.72 2.39
N ALA A 16 -5.94 -7.74 3.21
CA ALA A 16 -6.45 -6.46 2.75
C ALA A 16 -5.41 -5.66 1.94
N ILE A 17 -4.13 -5.71 2.33
CA ILE A 17 -3.07 -4.96 1.63
C ILE A 17 -2.52 -5.68 0.39
N THR A 18 -2.85 -6.96 0.20
CA THR A 18 -2.35 -7.80 -0.91
C THR A 18 -2.77 -7.29 -2.29
N ASN A 19 -3.83 -6.47 -2.37
CA ASN A 19 -4.25 -5.88 -3.65
C ASN A 19 -3.47 -4.62 -4.02
N ILE A 20 -2.89 -3.91 -3.05
CA ILE A 20 -2.03 -2.74 -3.29
C ILE A 20 -0.69 -3.21 -3.89
N SER A 21 -0.16 -4.33 -3.40
CA SER A 21 1.10 -4.89 -3.89
C SER A 21 1.04 -5.46 -5.31
N LYS A 22 -0.17 -5.64 -5.86
CA LYS A 22 -0.40 -6.08 -7.24
C LYS A 22 -0.36 -4.94 -8.26
N VAL A 23 -0.37 -3.68 -7.80
CA VAL A 23 -0.31 -2.52 -8.71
C VAL A 23 1.09 -2.45 -9.31
N THR A 24 1.20 -2.84 -10.58
CA THR A 24 2.45 -2.82 -11.33
C THR A 24 2.46 -1.62 -12.27
N ILE A 25 3.41 -0.72 -12.07
CA ILE A 25 3.63 0.43 -12.98
C ILE A 25 4.87 0.12 -13.83
N PRO A 26 4.81 0.27 -15.16
CA PRO A 26 5.96 0.07 -16.03
C PRO A 26 7.17 0.87 -15.56
N ASN A 27 8.34 0.21 -15.49
CA ASN A 27 9.58 0.88 -15.11
C ASN A 27 10.18 1.60 -16.32
N GLY A 28 10.49 2.90 -16.17
CA GLY A 28 11.35 3.65 -17.09
C GLY A 28 10.62 4.62 -18.03
N LYS A 29 11.32 5.04 -19.10
CA LYS A 29 10.78 5.93 -20.14
C LYS A 29 9.96 5.11 -21.12
N ASN A 30 8.64 5.22 -21.06
CA ASN A 30 7.74 4.47 -21.94
C ASN A 30 7.32 5.27 -23.18
N THR A 31 7.60 6.57 -23.18
CA THR A 31 7.30 7.46 -24.29
C THR A 31 8.62 8.01 -24.84
N SER A 32 8.82 7.87 -26.16
CA SER A 32 9.99 8.39 -26.87
C SER A 32 9.56 8.94 -28.23
N LEU A 33 10.24 9.99 -28.68
CA LEU A 33 10.11 10.53 -30.04
C LEU A 33 11.34 10.12 -30.82
N SER A 34 11.14 9.36 -31.89
CA SER A 34 12.22 8.83 -32.72
C SER A 34 13.07 9.95 -33.34
N LYS A 35 12.48 11.05 -33.82
CA LYS A 35 13.21 12.18 -34.48
C LYS A 35 12.58 13.58 -34.32
N SER A 36 11.52 13.77 -33.54
CA SER A 36 10.84 15.08 -33.51
C SER A 36 11.71 16.17 -32.88
N THR A 37 11.84 17.29 -33.59
CA THR A 37 12.58 18.49 -33.15
C THR A 37 11.67 19.52 -32.49
N VAL A 38 10.34 19.33 -32.54
CA VAL A 38 9.36 20.27 -32.01
C VAL A 38 9.46 20.32 -30.47
N PRO A 39 9.75 21.49 -29.86
CA PRO A 39 9.95 21.61 -28.42
C PRO A 39 8.76 21.15 -27.56
N SER A 40 7.53 21.48 -27.97
CA SER A 40 6.32 21.07 -27.24
C SER A 40 6.13 19.56 -27.21
N MET A 41 6.54 18.84 -28.27
CA MET A 41 6.48 17.38 -28.30
C MET A 41 7.52 16.76 -27.34
N LYS A 42 8.72 17.33 -27.26
CA LYS A 42 9.74 16.91 -26.28
C LYS A 42 9.26 17.13 -24.85
N ALA A 43 8.70 18.30 -24.56
CA ALA A 43 8.11 18.62 -23.27
C ALA A 43 6.97 17.64 -22.91
N GLY A 44 6.12 17.28 -23.88
CA GLY A 44 5.09 16.26 -23.68
C GLY A 44 5.63 14.88 -23.31
N VAL A 45 6.74 14.45 -23.93
CA VAL A 45 7.42 13.19 -23.58
C VAL A 45 8.05 13.26 -22.19
N GLU A 46 8.68 14.37 -21.83
CA GLU A 46 9.25 14.57 -20.50
C GLU A 46 8.17 14.52 -19.42
N LEU A 47 7.08 15.27 -19.61
CA LEU A 47 5.94 15.29 -18.69
C LEU A 47 5.31 13.89 -18.56
N SER A 48 5.11 13.18 -19.68
CA SER A 48 4.53 11.83 -19.66
C SER A 48 5.39 10.86 -18.84
N ASN A 49 6.71 10.93 -19.00
CA ASN A 49 7.64 10.09 -18.25
C ASN A 49 7.73 10.50 -16.77
N GLN A 50 7.58 11.80 -16.44
CA GLN A 50 7.50 12.28 -15.06
C GLN A 50 6.24 11.77 -14.36
N ILE A 51 5.07 11.85 -15.01
CA ILE A 51 3.80 11.34 -14.45
C ILE A 51 3.90 9.85 -14.11
N LEU A 52 4.53 9.05 -14.98
CA LEU A 52 4.76 7.62 -14.71
C LEU A 52 5.65 7.41 -13.48
N SER A 53 6.69 8.23 -13.31
CA SER A 53 7.57 8.20 -12.14
C SER A 53 6.82 8.59 -10.86
N ASP A 54 6.03 9.65 -10.90
CA ASP A 54 5.28 10.16 -9.75
C ASP A 54 4.19 9.17 -9.31
N LEU A 55 3.49 8.57 -10.28
CA LEU A 55 2.51 7.52 -10.00
C LEU A 55 3.17 6.31 -9.32
N LYS A 56 4.38 5.94 -9.77
CA LYS A 56 5.15 4.87 -9.12
C LYS A 56 5.51 5.23 -7.68
N GLN A 57 5.95 6.46 -7.43
CA GLN A 57 6.25 6.92 -6.07
C GLN A 57 5.00 6.91 -5.19
N LEU A 58 3.85 7.33 -5.71
CA LEU A 58 2.58 7.30 -4.99
C LEU A 58 2.21 5.88 -4.57
N VAL A 59 2.27 4.91 -5.47
CA VAL A 59 1.98 3.50 -5.16
C VAL A 59 2.93 2.96 -4.09
N VAL A 60 4.23 3.26 -4.19
CA VAL A 60 5.22 2.88 -3.17
C VAL A 60 4.90 3.51 -1.81
N CYS A 61 4.54 4.78 -1.77
CA CYS A 61 4.16 5.46 -0.53
C CYS A 61 2.91 4.84 0.09
N VAL A 62 1.88 4.56 -0.70
CA VAL A 62 0.66 3.89 -0.23
C VAL A 62 0.97 2.50 0.29
N GLN A 63 1.80 1.71 -0.41
CA GLN A 63 2.23 0.40 0.05
C GLN A 63 2.97 0.48 1.39
N LYS A 64 3.92 1.41 1.54
CA LYS A 64 4.64 1.62 2.81
C LYS A 64 3.73 1.96 3.99
N GLN A 65 2.64 2.69 3.75
CA GLN A 65 1.67 2.96 4.81
C GLN A 65 0.81 1.72 5.07
N ALA A 66 0.43 0.99 4.02
CA ALA A 66 -0.35 -0.23 4.11
C ALA A 66 0.39 -1.32 4.92
N ASP A 67 1.70 -1.46 4.71
CA ASP A 67 2.56 -2.43 5.41
C ASP A 67 2.63 -2.22 6.93
N LYS A 68 2.19 -1.06 7.44
CA LYS A 68 2.10 -0.82 8.89
C LYS A 68 0.86 -1.43 9.52
N PHE A 69 -0.21 -1.68 8.75
CA PHE A 69 -1.46 -2.22 9.29
C PHE A 69 -1.32 -3.65 9.85
N PRO A 70 -0.58 -4.59 9.21
CA PRO A 70 -0.30 -5.89 9.80
C PRO A 70 0.41 -5.81 11.15
N GLU A 71 1.43 -4.97 11.29
CA GLU A 71 2.14 -4.77 12.56
C GLU A 71 1.22 -4.18 13.64
N LEU A 72 0.42 -3.17 13.28
CA LEU A 72 -0.59 -2.60 14.19
C LEU A 72 -1.62 -3.65 14.60
N ALA A 73 -2.08 -4.48 13.67
CA ALA A 73 -3.03 -5.55 13.95
C ALA A 73 -2.44 -6.61 14.88
N LYS A 74 -1.15 -6.93 14.74
CA LYS A 74 -0.43 -7.84 15.64
C LYS A 74 -0.35 -7.28 17.07
N VAL A 75 0.06 -6.02 17.22
CA VAL A 75 0.14 -5.36 18.54
C VAL A 75 -1.25 -5.29 19.20
N MET A 76 -2.29 -4.98 18.43
CA MET A 76 -3.66 -4.98 18.92
C MET A 76 -4.12 -6.38 19.33
N ALA A 77 -3.77 -7.42 18.57
CA ALA A 77 -4.11 -8.81 18.89
C ALA A 77 -3.38 -9.32 20.16
N GLU A 78 -2.18 -8.84 20.43
CA GLU A 78 -1.46 -9.08 21.70
C GLU A 78 -2.18 -8.40 22.87
N ARG A 79 -2.51 -7.10 22.73
CA ARG A 79 -3.29 -6.36 23.73
C ARG A 79 -4.66 -7.01 24.02
N ASP A 80 -5.39 -7.41 22.97
CA ASP A 80 -6.70 -8.06 23.11
C ASP A 80 -6.60 -9.39 23.87
N ARG A 81 -5.47 -10.10 23.75
CA ARG A 81 -5.20 -11.33 24.50
C ARG A 81 -4.91 -11.04 25.97
N GLU A 82 -4.11 -10.01 26.26
CA GLU A 82 -3.78 -9.59 27.63
C GLU A 82 -5.02 -9.10 28.38
N GLN A 83 -5.85 -8.26 27.74
CA GLN A 83 -7.09 -7.75 28.33
C GLN A 83 -8.15 -8.84 28.53
N LYS A 84 -8.20 -9.86 27.68
CA LYS A 84 -9.07 -11.02 27.88
C LYS A 84 -8.71 -11.87 29.09
N PHE A 85 -7.48 -11.80 29.58
CA PHE A 85 -7.01 -12.59 30.73
C PHE A 85 -7.35 -11.96 32.10
N GLU A 86 -7.87 -10.72 32.16
CA GLU A 86 -8.16 -10.06 33.44
C GLU A 86 -9.61 -10.18 33.94
N PHE A 87 -10.55 -10.79 33.20
CA PHE A 87 -11.96 -10.94 33.64
C PHE A 87 -12.33 -12.35 34.16
N GLY A 88 -11.35 -13.16 34.58
CA GLY A 88 -11.59 -14.51 35.13
C GLY A 88 -10.76 -14.87 36.36
N GLY A 89 -10.01 -13.92 36.91
CA GLY A 89 -9.13 -14.12 38.07
C GLY A 89 -9.81 -13.82 39.41
N LYS A 90 -10.93 -14.48 39.71
CA LYS A 90 -11.41 -14.87 41.05
C LYS A 90 -12.75 -15.60 40.95
#